data_AF-A0A8K0EKN3-F1
#
_entry.id   AF-A0A8K0EKN3-F1
#
_cell.length_a   1.000
_cell.length_b   1.000
_cell.length_c   1.000
_cell.angle_alpha   90.00
_cell.angle_beta   90.00
_cell.angle_gamma   90.00
#
_symmetry.space_group_name_H-M   'P 1'
#
loop_
_entity.id
_entity.type
_entity.pdbx_description
1 polymer ?
#
loop_
_entity_poly.entity_id
_entity_poly.type
_entity_poly.pdbx_seq_one_letter_code
_entity_poly.pdbx_strand_id
1 'polypeptide(L)'
;MEPSSHNPNFKPLSPESLTCIEQRRVEKEQQGKCSKTALNAMVVATTSTTANEAVQEEELLAVKDPDLQDGRVLPPSLGPFPEKLTGQPLEDFDPYYQREMTFCVVSKHFSGRRHIHRMSASRSLYIFSPFNKLRRIAIHIAVHRYPLPKLHCPYKAHPTSLEMYGPLLV
;
A
#
# COMPACT_ATOMS: atom_id res chain seq x y z
N MET A 1 -4.80 -26.42 -26.81
CA MET A 1 -3.88 -25.92 -25.77
C MET A 1 -4.62 -24.82 -25.01
N GLU A 2 -5.21 -25.16 -23.88
CA GLU A 2 -5.80 -24.19 -22.93
C GLU A 2 -4.66 -23.35 -22.34
N PRO A 3 -4.60 -22.04 -22.59
CA PRO A 3 -3.48 -21.24 -22.13
C PRO A 3 -3.67 -20.91 -20.66
N SER A 4 -2.92 -21.56 -19.75
CA SER A 4 -2.39 -21.03 -18.47
C SER A 4 -3.15 -19.88 -17.76
N SER A 5 -4.49 -19.87 -17.78
CA SER A 5 -5.28 -18.66 -17.49
C SER A 5 -5.71 -18.55 -16.05
N HIS A 6 -5.54 -19.61 -15.26
CA HIS A 6 -5.95 -19.64 -13.87
C HIS A 6 -4.73 -19.82 -12.97
N ASN A 7 -4.15 -18.68 -12.57
CA ASN A 7 -3.19 -18.63 -11.48
C ASN A 7 -3.94 -18.17 -10.22
N PRO A 8 -4.00 -18.99 -9.15
CA PRO A 8 -4.78 -18.67 -7.95
C PRO A 8 -4.21 -17.47 -7.17
N ASN A 9 -2.95 -17.08 -7.42
CA ASN A 9 -2.30 -15.95 -6.75
C ASN A 9 -2.81 -14.59 -7.23
N PHE A 10 -3.36 -14.52 -8.46
CA PHE A 10 -3.85 -13.27 -9.04
C PHE A 10 -5.37 -13.27 -9.07
N LYS A 11 -5.97 -12.52 -8.15
CA LYS A 11 -7.42 -12.39 -8.03
C LYS A 11 -7.85 -10.95 -8.34
N PRO A 12 -8.87 -10.73 -9.18
CA PRO A 12 -9.42 -9.40 -9.37
C PRO A 12 -10.04 -8.90 -8.06
N LEU A 13 -9.91 -7.60 -7.81
CA LEU A 13 -10.54 -6.97 -6.66
C LEU A 13 -12.07 -7.15 -6.76
N SER A 14 -12.68 -7.76 -5.74
CA SER A 14 -14.13 -7.95 -5.66
C SER A 14 -14.74 -6.94 -4.68
N PRO A 15 -15.99 -6.50 -4.89
CA PRO A 15 -16.68 -5.64 -3.93
C PRO A 15 -16.76 -6.27 -2.52
N GLU A 16 -16.98 -7.59 -2.45
CA GLU A 16 -17.00 -8.36 -1.20
C GLU A 16 -15.64 -8.34 -0.47
N SER A 17 -14.53 -8.42 -1.20
CA SER A 17 -13.20 -8.31 -0.59
C SER A 17 -12.99 -6.91 -0.01
N LEU A 18 -13.43 -5.85 -0.71
CA LEU A 18 -13.33 -4.49 -0.19
C LEU A 18 -14.15 -4.25 1.08
N THR A 19 -15.41 -4.71 1.11
CA THR A 19 -16.24 -4.55 2.31
C THR A 19 -15.65 -5.31 3.49
N CYS A 20 -15.12 -6.51 3.27
CA CYS A 20 -14.40 -7.27 4.29
C CYS A 20 -13.15 -6.55 4.82
N ILE A 21 -12.40 -5.84 3.96
CA ILE A 21 -11.23 -5.06 4.40
C ILE A 21 -11.69 -3.79 5.14
N GLU A 22 -12.73 -3.11 4.67
CA GLU A 22 -13.31 -1.92 5.33
C GLU A 22 -13.81 -2.26 6.74
N GLN A 23 -14.54 -3.37 6.90
CA GLN A 23 -15.05 -3.83 8.20
C GLN A 23 -13.91 -4.11 9.18
N ARG A 24 -12.90 -4.89 8.77
CA ARG A 24 -11.72 -5.18 9.61
C ARG A 24 -10.99 -3.92 10.05
N ARG A 25 -10.94 -2.89 9.20
CA ARG A 25 -10.35 -1.60 9.56
C ARG A 25 -11.20 -0.86 10.61
N VAL A 26 -12.52 -0.78 10.41
CA VAL A 26 -13.42 -0.13 11.36
C VAL A 26 -13.34 -0.81 12.73
N GLU A 27 -13.31 -2.15 12.77
CA GLU A 27 -13.15 -2.92 14.01
C GLU A 27 -11.83 -2.62 14.72
N LYS A 28 -10.72 -2.58 13.99
CA LYS A 28 -9.40 -2.21 14.54
C LYS A 28 -9.34 -0.76 15.02
N GLU A 29 -9.95 0.16 14.29
CA GLU A 29 -10.05 1.56 14.71
C GLU A 29 -10.91 1.71 15.98
N GLN A 30 -11.97 0.90 16.13
CA GLN A 30 -12.79 0.86 17.34
C GLN A 30 -12.04 0.25 18.53
N GLN A 31 -11.29 -0.84 18.33
CA GLN A 31 -10.44 -1.43 19.37
C GLN A 31 -9.34 -0.45 19.82
N GLY A 32 -8.69 0.23 18.88
CA GLY A 32 -7.70 1.26 19.18
C GLY A 32 -8.29 2.49 19.87
N LYS A 33 -9.52 2.89 19.54
CA LYS A 33 -10.22 4.01 20.21
C LYS A 33 -10.68 3.63 21.62
N CYS A 34 -11.28 2.44 21.81
CA CYS A 34 -11.68 1.95 23.14
C CYS A 34 -10.47 1.82 24.07
N SER A 35 -9.37 1.24 23.57
CA SER A 35 -8.11 1.10 24.33
C SER A 35 -7.47 2.46 24.64
N LYS A 36 -7.39 3.39 23.68
CA LYS A 36 -6.84 4.75 23.91
C LYS A 36 -7.73 5.62 24.79
N THR A 37 -9.05 5.54 24.67
CA THR A 37 -10.00 6.28 25.52
C THR A 37 -10.02 5.71 26.95
N ALA A 38 -9.91 4.39 27.13
CA ALA A 38 -9.78 3.76 28.44
C ALA A 38 -8.41 4.05 29.09
N LEU A 39 -7.31 3.97 28.33
CA LEU A 39 -5.97 4.36 28.79
C LEU A 39 -5.90 5.85 29.11
N ASN A 40 -6.44 6.73 28.26
CA ASN A 40 -6.46 8.17 28.54
C ASN A 40 -7.33 8.49 29.78
N ALA A 41 -8.46 7.82 29.98
CA ALA A 41 -9.26 7.97 31.20
C ALA A 41 -8.51 7.50 32.47
N MET A 42 -7.67 6.46 32.36
CA MET A 42 -6.83 5.97 33.45
C MET A 42 -5.59 6.86 33.67
N VAL A 43 -4.96 7.37 32.60
CA VAL A 43 -3.77 8.26 32.64
C VAL A 43 -4.12 9.66 33.15
N VAL A 44 -5.36 10.13 33.00
CA VAL A 44 -5.81 11.38 33.62
C VAL A 44 -5.86 11.26 35.16
N ALA A 45 -5.89 10.05 35.72
CA ALA A 45 -5.83 9.81 37.17
C ALA A 45 -4.39 9.65 37.73
N THR A 46 -3.39 9.35 36.89
CA THR A 46 -2.02 9.08 37.35
C THR A 46 -0.99 9.85 36.51
N THR A 47 -0.33 10.80 37.16
CA THR A 47 0.73 11.67 36.66
C THR A 47 1.78 10.98 35.78
N SER A 48 2.06 11.60 34.63
CA SER A 48 3.31 11.62 33.84
C SER A 48 4.18 10.35 33.74
N THR A 49 4.35 9.93 32.47
CA THR A 49 5.52 9.23 31.88
C THR A 49 5.29 7.74 31.62
N THR A 50 5.78 7.29 30.46
CA THR A 50 5.81 5.92 29.91
C THR A 50 4.49 5.26 29.52
N ALA A 51 4.01 5.50 28.29
CA ALA A 51 2.95 4.68 27.67
C ALA A 51 3.05 4.58 26.13
N ASN A 52 4.26 4.70 25.55
CA ASN A 52 4.44 4.71 24.09
C ASN A 52 5.11 3.45 23.50
N GLU A 53 5.38 2.41 24.28
CA GLU A 53 6.17 1.26 23.80
C GLU A 53 5.37 -0.05 23.63
N ALA A 54 4.10 -0.11 24.03
CA ALA A 54 3.32 -1.36 23.97
C ALA A 54 2.41 -1.51 22.73
N VAL A 55 2.40 -0.55 21.80
CA VAL A 55 1.49 -0.57 20.64
C VAL A 55 2.14 -1.15 19.38
N GLN A 56 3.41 -1.56 19.41
CA GLN A 56 4.17 -1.95 18.21
C GLN A 56 4.28 -3.47 17.96
N GLU A 57 3.91 -4.34 18.91
CA GLU A 57 4.17 -5.79 18.75
C GLU A 57 3.14 -6.53 17.87
N GLU A 58 1.89 -6.09 17.77
CA GLU A 58 0.88 -6.79 16.94
C GLU A 58 1.01 -6.50 15.42
N GLU A 59 1.72 -5.41 15.06
CA GLU A 59 2.05 -5.06 13.68
C GLU A 59 3.30 -5.81 13.17
N LEU A 60 4.07 -6.42 14.08
CA LEU A 60 5.37 -7.04 13.79
C LEU A 60 5.29 -8.44 13.14
N LEU A 61 4.10 -9.03 13.00
CA LEU A 61 3.93 -10.40 12.51
C LEU A 61 3.62 -10.53 11.02
N ALA A 62 3.69 -9.45 10.25
CA ALA A 62 3.82 -9.56 8.81
C ALA A 62 5.11 -8.85 8.39
N VAL A 63 6.13 -9.63 8.06
CA VAL A 63 7.33 -9.09 7.44
C VAL A 63 6.94 -8.68 6.02
N LYS A 64 7.12 -7.40 5.67
CA LYS A 64 6.96 -6.95 4.28
C LYS A 64 7.94 -7.72 3.40
N ASP A 65 7.45 -8.37 2.35
CA ASP A 65 8.33 -9.05 1.42
C ASP A 65 9.17 -8.02 0.63
N PRO A 66 10.51 -8.07 0.70
CA PRO A 66 11.37 -7.09 0.03
C PRO A 66 11.26 -7.18 -1.50
N ASP A 67 10.93 -8.36 -2.02
CA ASP A 67 10.74 -8.62 -3.45
C ASP A 67 9.40 -8.11 -3.99
N LEU A 68 8.42 -7.89 -3.11
CA LEU A 68 7.08 -7.43 -3.48
C LEU A 68 6.89 -5.91 -3.30
N GLN A 69 7.97 -5.16 -3.10
CA GLN A 69 7.90 -3.71 -2.96
C GLN A 69 7.24 -3.02 -4.16
N ASP A 70 6.61 -1.87 -3.88
CA ASP A 70 5.97 -1.06 -4.92
C ASP A 70 6.96 -0.64 -6.02
N GLY A 71 6.52 -0.69 -7.28
CA GLY A 71 7.33 -0.39 -8.47
C GLY A 71 8.33 -1.49 -8.86
N ARG A 72 8.50 -2.56 -8.06
CA ARG A 72 9.38 -3.69 -8.41
C ARG A 72 8.78 -4.55 -9.52
N VAL A 73 9.67 -5.32 -10.15
CA VAL A 73 9.29 -6.33 -11.14
C VAL A 73 8.61 -7.48 -10.42
N LEU A 74 7.50 -7.95 -10.95
CA LEU A 74 6.75 -9.10 -10.44
C LEU A 74 7.68 -10.32 -10.36
N PRO A 75 7.91 -10.88 -9.16
CA PRO A 75 8.79 -12.03 -9.00
C PRO A 75 8.30 -13.25 -9.81
N PRO A 76 9.20 -13.99 -10.47
CA PRO A 76 8.84 -15.22 -11.18
C PRO A 76 8.21 -16.31 -10.27
N SER A 77 8.45 -16.25 -8.96
CA SER A 77 7.93 -17.20 -7.96
C SER A 77 6.39 -17.21 -7.88
N LEU A 78 5.73 -16.11 -8.21
CA LEU A 78 4.26 -16.03 -8.24
C LEU A 78 3.64 -16.76 -9.45
N GLY A 79 4.47 -17.26 -10.36
CA GLY A 79 4.05 -17.95 -11.57
C GLY A 79 3.71 -16.99 -12.72
N PRO A 80 3.23 -17.53 -13.85
CA PRO A 80 2.87 -16.71 -15.00
C PRO A 80 1.67 -15.83 -14.66
N PHE A 81 1.79 -14.54 -14.95
CA PHE A 81 0.68 -13.59 -14.79
C PHE A 81 -0.25 -13.63 -16.00
N PRO A 82 -1.58 -13.76 -15.81
CA PRO A 82 -2.55 -13.79 -16.90
C PRO A 82 -2.73 -12.40 -17.54
N GLU A 83 -2.58 -12.29 -18.86
CA GLU A 83 -2.63 -11.00 -19.57
C GLU A 83 -3.99 -10.28 -19.43
N LYS A 84 -5.07 -11.03 -19.21
CA LYS A 84 -6.42 -10.48 -18.99
C LYS A 84 -6.52 -9.58 -17.75
N LEU A 85 -5.61 -9.75 -16.79
CA LEU A 85 -5.58 -9.02 -15.52
C LEU A 85 -4.63 -7.80 -15.55
N THR A 86 -3.93 -7.56 -16.65
CA THR A 86 -3.01 -6.41 -16.76
C THR A 86 -3.78 -5.09 -16.66
N GLY A 87 -3.34 -4.18 -15.79
CA GLY A 87 -3.99 -2.89 -15.56
C GLY A 87 -5.34 -2.95 -14.83
N GLN A 88 -5.77 -4.14 -14.36
CA GLN A 88 -6.96 -4.29 -13.53
C GLN A 88 -6.60 -4.16 -12.04
N PRO A 89 -7.52 -3.65 -11.19
CA PRO A 89 -7.33 -3.70 -9.75
C PRO A 89 -7.41 -5.16 -9.29
N LEU A 90 -6.38 -5.62 -8.61
CA LEU A 90 -6.23 -6.96 -8.06
C LEU A 90 -6.19 -6.90 -6.54
N GLU A 91 -6.64 -7.97 -5.90
CA GLU A 91 -6.37 -8.21 -4.50
C GLU A 91 -4.85 -8.32 -4.27
N ASP A 92 -4.36 -7.78 -3.17
CA ASP A 92 -2.92 -7.83 -2.87
C ASP A 92 -2.51 -9.29 -2.57
N PHE A 93 -1.45 -9.74 -3.24
CA PHE A 93 -0.90 -11.09 -3.06
C PHE A 93 0.10 -11.16 -1.90
N ASP A 94 0.50 -10.02 -1.33
CA ASP A 94 1.35 -9.95 -0.14
C ASP A 94 0.48 -10.05 1.14
N PRO A 95 0.69 -11.07 1.99
CA PRO A 95 -0.01 -11.22 3.26
C PRO A 95 0.05 -10.00 4.19
N TYR A 96 1.11 -9.20 4.10
CA TYR A 96 1.24 -7.94 4.85
C TYR A 96 0.09 -6.99 4.57
N TYR A 97 -0.21 -6.80 3.28
CA TYR A 97 -1.18 -5.80 2.83
C TYR A 97 -2.62 -6.31 2.86
N GLN A 98 -2.87 -7.59 3.15
CA GLN A 98 -4.23 -8.12 3.32
C GLN A 98 -5.02 -7.43 4.44
N ARG A 99 -4.31 -6.83 5.41
CA ARG A 99 -4.92 -6.06 6.51
C ARG A 99 -5.11 -4.59 6.18
N GLU A 100 -4.51 -4.10 5.09
CA GLU A 100 -4.60 -2.71 4.66
C GLU A 100 -5.67 -2.53 3.58
N MET A 101 -6.25 -1.33 3.52
CA MET A 101 -7.13 -0.94 2.43
C MET A 101 -6.29 -0.64 1.18
N THR A 102 -5.76 -1.68 0.55
CA THR A 102 -4.92 -1.60 -0.65
C THR A 102 -5.40 -2.56 -1.74
N PHE A 103 -5.03 -2.25 -2.97
CA PHE A 103 -5.15 -3.12 -4.12
C PHE A 103 -3.88 -3.00 -4.96
N CYS A 104 -3.55 -4.07 -5.66
CA CYS A 104 -2.39 -4.13 -6.54
C CYS A 104 -2.83 -3.97 -8.00
N VAL A 105 -1.98 -3.33 -8.80
CA VAL A 105 -2.16 -3.21 -10.25
C VAL A 105 -0.86 -3.65 -10.90
N VAL A 106 -0.95 -4.58 -11.83
CA VAL A 106 0.21 -5.06 -12.58
C VAL A 106 0.24 -4.38 -13.94
N SER A 107 1.34 -3.70 -14.24
CA SER A 107 1.60 -3.04 -15.53
C SER A 107 2.62 -3.81 -16.36
N LYS A 108 2.53 -3.75 -17.69
CA LYS A 108 3.50 -4.33 -18.63
C LYS A 108 4.40 -3.23 -19.16
N HIS A 109 5.71 -3.32 -18.90
CA HIS A 109 6.71 -2.39 -19.44
C HIS A 109 7.09 -2.77 -20.87
N PHE A 110 7.67 -1.82 -21.63
CA PHE A 110 8.13 -2.04 -23.01
C PHE A 110 9.17 -3.17 -23.13
N SER A 111 9.96 -3.39 -22.07
CA SER A 111 10.91 -4.50 -21.96
C SER A 111 10.24 -5.88 -21.74
N GLY A 112 8.91 -5.98 -21.73
CA GLY A 112 8.16 -7.20 -21.44
C GLY A 112 8.07 -7.57 -19.95
N ARG A 113 8.76 -6.85 -19.07
CA ARG A 113 8.72 -7.03 -17.62
C ARG A 113 7.41 -6.49 -17.05
N ARG A 114 6.88 -7.18 -16.04
CA ARG A 114 5.66 -6.77 -15.33
C ARG A 114 6.02 -6.10 -14.01
N HIS A 115 5.40 -4.97 -13.69
CA HIS A 115 5.67 -4.23 -12.45
C HIS A 115 4.45 -4.17 -11.55
N ILE A 116 4.68 -4.27 -10.25
CA ILE A 116 3.68 -4.19 -9.18
C ILE A 116 3.47 -2.73 -8.83
N HIS A 117 2.22 -2.29 -8.77
CA HIS A 117 1.83 -0.97 -8.28
C HIS A 117 0.80 -1.13 -7.16
N ARG A 118 1.12 -0.67 -5.96
CA ARG A 118 0.25 -0.71 -4.78
C ARG A 118 -0.48 0.61 -4.64
N MET A 119 -1.80 0.54 -4.55
CA MET A 119 -2.64 1.71 -4.41
C MET A 119 -3.65 1.51 -3.28
N SER A 120 -3.99 2.57 -2.56
CA SER A 120 -4.99 2.45 -1.49
C SER A 120 -6.40 2.27 -2.06
N ALA A 121 -7.14 1.24 -1.63
CA ALA A 121 -8.54 1.03 -1.95
C ALA A 121 -9.50 2.04 -1.30
N SER A 122 -9.00 2.93 -0.43
CA SER A 122 -9.80 3.99 0.18
C SER A 122 -10.47 4.89 -0.86
N ARG A 123 -11.64 5.44 -0.52
CA ARG A 123 -12.37 6.36 -1.38
C ARG A 123 -11.66 7.71 -1.40
N SER A 124 -10.89 8.00 -2.45
CA SER A 124 -10.35 9.35 -2.67
C SER A 124 -11.50 10.31 -2.95
N LEU A 125 -11.57 11.43 -2.22
CA LEU A 125 -12.65 12.44 -2.30
C LEU A 125 -14.07 11.87 -2.13
N TYR A 126 -14.25 10.78 -1.37
CA TYR A 126 -15.53 10.09 -1.10
C TYR A 126 -16.29 9.53 -2.32
N ILE A 127 -15.89 9.81 -3.57
CA ILE A 127 -16.63 9.45 -4.79
C ILE A 127 -15.85 8.46 -5.68
N PHE A 128 -14.53 8.41 -5.59
CA PHE A 128 -13.69 7.58 -6.47
C PHE A 128 -13.32 6.24 -5.81
N SER A 129 -14.28 5.31 -5.77
CA SER A 129 -14.00 3.89 -5.45
C SER A 129 -13.05 3.27 -6.50
N PRO A 130 -12.20 2.26 -6.15
CA PRO A 130 -11.39 1.51 -7.11
C PRO A 130 -12.20 0.84 -8.25
N PHE A 131 -13.51 0.68 -8.09
CA PHE A 131 -14.41 0.21 -9.15
C PHE A 131 -14.87 1.29 -10.14
N ASN A 132 -14.65 2.57 -9.82
CA ASN A 132 -15.06 3.66 -10.68
C ASN A 132 -14.23 3.67 -11.98
N LYS A 133 -14.90 3.74 -13.13
CA LYS A 133 -14.26 3.78 -14.46
C LYS A 133 -13.28 4.94 -14.59
N LEU A 134 -13.60 6.12 -14.07
CA LEU A 134 -12.70 7.29 -14.10
C LEU A 134 -11.40 7.00 -13.36
N ARG A 135 -11.52 6.40 -12.17
CA ARG A 135 -10.35 6.01 -11.37
C ARG A 135 -9.52 4.95 -12.09
N ARG A 136 -10.15 3.96 -12.72
CA ARG A 136 -9.43 2.95 -13.53
C ARG A 136 -8.67 3.56 -14.70
N ILE A 137 -9.24 4.55 -15.39
CA ILE A 137 -8.55 5.27 -16.47
C ILE A 137 -7.36 6.05 -15.92
N ALA A 138 -7.54 6.79 -14.82
CA ALA A 138 -6.45 7.53 -14.18
C ALA A 138 -5.30 6.62 -13.75
N ILE A 139 -5.63 5.47 -13.13
CA ILE A 139 -4.64 4.45 -12.76
C ILE A 139 -3.96 3.88 -13.99
N HIS A 140 -4.71 3.55 -15.04
CA HIS A 140 -4.15 3.02 -16.28
C HIS A 140 -3.12 3.98 -16.88
N ILE A 141 -3.43 5.27 -16.91
CA ILE A 141 -2.50 6.33 -17.37
C ILE A 141 -1.29 6.46 -16.43
N ALA A 142 -1.48 6.33 -15.12
CA ALA A 142 -0.40 6.45 -14.15
C ALA A 142 0.60 5.28 -14.20
N VAL A 143 0.11 4.05 -14.39
CA VAL A 143 0.95 2.83 -14.37
C VAL A 143 1.56 2.50 -15.72
N HIS A 144 0.89 2.86 -16.82
CA HIS A 144 1.49 2.78 -18.14
C HIS A 144 2.40 3.99 -18.27
N ARG A 145 3.69 3.76 -18.54
CA ARG A 145 4.64 4.85 -18.81
C ARG A 145 4.30 5.45 -20.18
N TYR A 146 3.16 6.13 -20.28
CA TYR A 146 2.90 7.05 -21.37
C TYR A 146 4.05 8.06 -21.36
N PRO A 147 4.63 8.38 -22.53
CA PRO A 147 5.62 9.43 -22.63
C PRO A 147 4.91 10.76 -22.37
N LEU A 148 4.63 11.07 -21.10
CA LEU A 148 4.42 12.45 -20.71
C LEU A 148 5.73 13.15 -21.10
N PRO A 149 5.68 14.20 -21.94
CA PRO A 149 6.87 14.97 -22.26
C PRO A 149 7.46 15.36 -20.91
N LYS A 150 8.73 14.97 -20.69
CA LYS A 150 9.43 15.19 -19.43
C LYS A 150 9.17 16.61 -18.96
N LEU A 151 8.24 16.78 -18.04
CA LEU A 151 8.21 17.98 -17.21
C LEU A 151 9.53 17.87 -16.47
N HIS A 152 10.51 18.64 -16.93
CA HIS A 152 11.73 18.90 -16.21
C HIS A 152 11.29 19.39 -14.83
N CYS A 153 11.29 18.52 -13.83
CA CYS A 153 11.21 18.95 -12.45
C CYS A 153 12.55 19.64 -12.16
N PRO A 154 12.58 20.96 -11.89
CA PRO A 154 13.81 21.65 -11.53
C PRO A 154 14.21 21.39 -10.06
N TYR A 155 13.57 20.46 -9.36
CA TYR A 155 13.97 20.06 -8.02
C TYR A 155 14.97 18.90 -8.09
N LYS A 156 16.20 19.23 -8.49
CA LYS A 156 17.36 18.55 -7.89
C LYS A 156 17.34 18.97 -6.43
N ALA A 157 17.04 18.04 -5.52
CA ALA A 157 17.31 18.25 -4.11
C ALA A 157 18.81 18.53 -3.97
N HIS A 158 19.13 19.79 -3.68
CA HIS A 158 20.49 20.18 -3.30
C HIS A 158 20.79 19.52 -1.95
N PRO A 159 21.95 18.88 -1.76
CA PRO A 159 22.38 18.45 -0.43
C PRO A 159 22.83 19.70 0.33
N THR A 160 21.91 20.38 1.00
CA THR A 160 22.26 21.45 1.94
C THR A 160 22.49 20.86 3.32
N SER A 161 23.77 20.82 3.68
CA SER A 161 24.33 21.28 4.96
C SER A 161 23.77 20.61 6.24
N LEU A 162 24.49 19.58 6.70
CA LEU A 162 24.59 19.22 8.11
C LEU A 162 26.08 19.12 8.46
N GLU A 163 26.74 20.27 8.46
CA GLU A 163 27.72 20.55 9.50
C GLU A 163 27.10 21.61 10.41
N MET A 164 27.66 21.72 11.61
CA MET A 164 27.30 22.66 12.68
C MET A 164 26.24 22.13 13.65
N TYR A 165 26.64 21.24 14.55
CA TYR A 165 26.54 21.40 16.01
C TYR A 165 27.27 20.23 16.69
N GLY A 166 28.58 20.38 16.88
CA GLY A 166 29.32 19.63 17.90
C GLY A 166 29.11 20.30 19.27
N PRO A 167 28.93 19.55 20.37
CA PRO A 167 28.75 20.15 21.68
C PRO A 167 30.08 20.70 22.23
N LEU A 168 30.04 21.97 22.64
CA LEU A 168 31.00 22.59 23.55
C LEU A 168 30.79 22.06 24.98
N LEU A 169 31.91 21.79 25.67
CA LEU A 169 32.12 21.70 27.14
C LEU A 169 31.51 20.46 27.82
N VAL A 170 32.25 19.66 28.62
CA VAL A 170 33.24 19.98 29.68
C VAL A 170 34.43 19.03 29.62
#